data_AF-A0A2H6CVZ1-F1
#
_entry.id   AF-A0A2H6CVZ1-F1
#
_cell.length_a   1.000
_cell.length_b   1.000
_cell.length_c   1.000
_cell.angle_alpha   90.00
_cell.angle_beta   90.00
_cell.angle_gamma   90.00
#
_symmetry.space_group_name_H-M   'P 1'
#
loop_
_entity.id
_entity.type
_entity.pdbx_description
1 polymer ?
#
loop_
_entity_poly.entity_id
_entity_poly.type
_entity_poly.pdbx_seq_one_letter_code
_entity_poly.pdbx_strand_id
1 'polypeptide(L)' 'MKQLIRNARLETGYQTKDEVVIKTNTEITDLLIEEGHFTKIGPHLQESADVTIDAKKQLLLPSLREMHIHIDKTYFGNG' A
#
# COMPACT_ATOMS: atom_id res chain seq x y z
N MET A 1 3.56 17.82 5.77
CA MET A 1 2.56 17.60 4.70
C MET A 1 1.67 16.45 5.13
N LYS A 2 0.36 16.68 5.09
CA LYS A 2 -0.70 15.74 5.46
C LYS A 2 -1.46 15.31 4.20
N GLN A 3 -1.56 14.01 3.98
CA GLN A 3 -2.20 13.43 2.79
C GLN A 3 -3.31 12.47 3.21
N LEU A 4 -4.43 12.50 2.50
CA LEU A 4 -5.53 11.56 2.66
C LEU A 4 -5.71 10.74 1.38
N ILE A 5 -5.46 9.43 1.46
CA ILE A 5 -5.76 8.48 0.39
C ILE A 5 -7.13 7.87 0.68
N ARG A 6 -8.10 8.06 -0.21
CA ARG A 6 -9.47 7.54 -0.05
C ARG A 6 -9.71 6.32 -0.90
N ASN A 7 -10.62 5.47 -0.46
CA ASN A 7 -11.10 4.29 -1.20
C ASN A 7 -9.96 3.38 -1.67
N ALA A 8 -8.91 3.20 -0.89
CA ALA A 8 -7.85 2.25 -1.19
C ALA A 8 -8.28 0.84 -0.78
N ARG A 9 -7.93 -0.16 -1.59
CA ARG A 9 -8.12 -1.57 -1.22
C ARG A 9 -6.89 -2.05 -0.46
N LEU A 10 -7.07 -2.54 0.75
CA LEU A 10 -6.01 -3.15 1.56
C LEU A 10 -6.27 -4.63 1.80
N GLU A 11 -5.19 -5.40 1.89
CA GLU A 11 -5.24 -6.73 2.49
C GLU A 11 -5.56 -6.62 3.98
N THR A 12 -6.51 -7.43 4.45
CA THR A 12 -6.87 -7.53 5.89
C THR A 12 -6.60 -8.90 6.48
N GLY A 13 -6.14 -9.86 5.66
CA GLY A 13 -5.70 -11.18 6.08
C GLY A 13 -5.99 -12.24 5.04
N TYR A 14 -5.93 -13.50 5.47
CA TYR A 14 -6.09 -14.67 4.62
C TYR A 14 -7.19 -15.59 5.15
N GLN A 15 -7.89 -16.27 4.25
CA GLN A 15 -8.74 -17.41 4.59
C GLN A 15 -7.93 -18.69 4.40
N THR A 16 -7.90 -19.53 5.43
CA THR A 16 -7.22 -20.82 5.41
C THR A 16 -8.22 -21.97 5.43
N LYS A 17 -7.87 -23.08 4.78
CA LYS A 17 -8.52 -24.38 4.90
C LYS A 17 -7.43 -25.44 5.00
N ASP A 18 -7.50 -26.28 6.02
CA ASP A 18 -6.51 -27.34 6.27
C ASP A 18 -5.07 -26.76 6.26
N GLU A 19 -4.87 -25.62 6.93
CA GLU A 19 -3.60 -24.85 7.01
C GLU A 19 -3.10 -24.24 5.68
N VAL A 20 -3.84 -24.43 4.58
CA VAL A 20 -3.52 -23.85 3.28
C VAL A 20 -4.28 -22.53 3.09
N VAL A 21 -3.57 -21.46 2.70
CA VAL A 21 -4.20 -20.20 2.29
C VAL A 21 -4.94 -20.42 0.97
N ILE A 22 -6.26 -20.21 0.99
CA ILE A 22 -7.13 -20.38 -0.19
C ILE A 22 -7.67 -19.06 -0.74
N LYS A 23 -7.57 -17.96 0.03
CA LYS A 23 -8.08 -16.65 -0.36
C LYS A 23 -7.39 -15.53 0.42
N THR A 24 -7.24 -14.37 -0.22
CA THR A 24 -6.88 -13.12 0.43
C THR A 24 -8.13 -12.29 0.70
N ASN A 25 -8.29 -11.81 1.93
CA ASN A 25 -9.34 -10.90 2.32
C ASN A 25 -8.89 -9.46 2.10
N THR A 26 -9.80 -8.64 1.57
CA THR A 26 -9.52 -7.22 1.33
C THR A 26 -10.70 -6.36 1.71
N GLU A 27 -10.41 -5.12 2.12
CA GLU A 27 -11.40 -4.12 2.47
C GLU A 27 -11.08 -2.79 1.77
N ILE A 28 -12.11 -1.96 1.58
CA ILE A 28 -11.93 -0.58 1.10
C ILE A 28 -11.84 0.35 2.30
N THR A 29 -10.73 1.08 2.40
CA THR A 29 -10.44 1.99 3.52
C THR A 29 -9.89 3.32 3.02
N ASP A 30 -9.86 4.31 3.91
CA ASP A 30 -9.08 5.53 3.75
C ASP A 30 -7.78 5.40 4.60
N LEU A 31 -6.72 6.12 4.21
CA LEU A 31 -5.44 6.19 4.91
C LEU A 31 -5.01 7.64 5.09
N LEU A 32 -4.62 8.01 6.31
CA LEU A 32 -4.03 9.30 6.63
C LEU A 32 -2.51 9.16 6.75
N ILE A 33 -1.79 10.02 6.02
CA ILE A 33 -0.33 10.08 6.03
C ILE A 33 0.10 11.44 6.54
N GLU A 34 0.91 11.46 7.59
CA GLU A 34 1.50 12.67 8.17
C GLU A 34 3.01 12.45 8.30
N GLU A 35 3.79 13.41 7.79
CA GLU A 35 5.26 13.37 7.86
C GLU A 35 5.89 12.07 7.31
N GLY A 36 5.26 11.47 6.29
CA GLY A 36 5.73 10.24 5.65
C GLY A 36 5.32 8.96 6.38
N HIS A 37 4.53 9.05 7.45
CA HIS A 37 4.04 7.91 8.22
C HIS A 37 2.52 7.74 8.08
N PHE A 38 2.05 6.49 8.01
CA PHE A 38 0.63 6.19 8.14
C PHE A 38 0.20 6.42 9.60
N THR A 39 -0.59 7.46 9.84
CA THR A 39 -1.05 7.82 11.20
C THR A 39 -2.44 7.30 11.51
N LYS A 40 -3.29 7.11 10.50
CA LYS A 40 -4.60 6.47 10.64
C LYS A 40 -4.94 5.62 9.43
N ILE A 41 -5.63 4.51 9.68
CA ILE A 41 -6.22 3.64 8.66
C ILE A 41 -7.63 3.32 9.13
N GLY A 42 -8.62 3.59 8.29
CA GLY A 42 -10.02 3.29 8.62
C GLY A 42 -11.00 3.76 7.54
N PRO A 43 -12.24 3.29 7.59
CA PRO A 43 -13.26 3.69 6.62
C PRO A 43 -13.69 5.14 6.84
N HIS A 44 -13.95 5.86 5.75
CA HIS A 44 -14.60 7.18 5.75
C HIS A 44 -13.92 8.22 6.65
N LEU A 45 -12.59 8.29 6.64
CA LEU A 45 -11.82 9.28 7.39
C LEU A 45 -12.27 10.72 7.02
N GLN A 46 -12.43 11.58 8.02
CA GLN A 46 -12.96 12.94 7.87
C GLN A 46 -11.92 14.03 8.13
N GLU A 47 -10.67 13.64 8.35
CA GLU A 47 -9.57 14.54 8.63
C GLU A 47 -9.29 15.46 7.44
N SER A 48 -9.09 16.74 7.73
CA SER A 48 -8.54 17.67 6.75
C SER A 48 -7.13 17.24 6.35
N ALA A 49 -6.80 17.38 5.07
CA ALA A 49 -5.48 17.06 4.51
C ALA A 49 -5.10 18.13 3.48
N ASP A 50 -3.80 18.35 3.32
CA ASP A 50 -3.26 19.27 2.31
C ASP A 50 -3.54 18.74 0.90
N VAL A 51 -3.48 17.42 0.75
CA VAL A 51 -3.73 16.70 -0.50
C VAL A 51 -4.68 15.54 -0.23
N THR A 52 -5.70 15.39 -1.07
CA THR A 52 -6.60 14.22 -1.06
C THR A 52 -6.53 13.51 -2.41
N ILE A 53 -6.36 12.19 -2.37
CA ILE A 53 -6.26 11.33 -3.55
C ILE A 53 -7.34 10.26 -3.43
N ASP A 54 -8.19 10.11 -4.44
CA ASP A 54 -9.09 8.96 -4.55
C ASP A 54 -8.38 7.81 -5.27
N ALA A 55 -8.12 6.71 -4.56
CA ALA A 55 -7.47 5.51 -5.07
C ALA A 55 -8.42 4.64 -5.91
N LYS A 56 -9.69 5.00 -6.06
CA LYS A 56 -10.66 4.32 -6.96
C LYS A 56 -10.71 2.80 -6.75
N LYS A 57 -10.60 2.34 -5.50
CA LYS A 57 -10.61 0.92 -5.10
C LYS A 57 -9.44 0.09 -5.65
N GLN A 58 -8.38 0.75 -6.11
CA GLN A 58 -7.13 0.10 -6.50
C GLN A 58 -6.42 -0.49 -5.27
N LEU A 59 -5.66 -1.56 -5.49
CA LEU A 59 -4.89 -2.23 -4.46
C LEU A 59 -3.72 -1.33 -4.04
N LEU A 60 -3.65 -1.01 -2.74
CA LEU A 60 -2.51 -0.33 -2.16
C LEU A 60 -1.53 -1.37 -1.63
N LEU A 61 -0.29 -1.31 -2.10
CA LEU A 61 0.81 -2.15 -1.66
C LEU A 61 1.94 -1.25 -1.12
N PRO A 62 2.73 -1.73 -0.17
CA PRO A 62 4.03 -1.13 0.11
C PRO A 62 4.84 -1.00 -1.18
N SER A 63 5.67 0.04 -1.27
CA SER A 63 6.64 0.14 -2.35
C SER A 63 7.54 -1.09 -2.34
N LEU A 64 7.88 -1.59 -3.54
CA LEU A 64 8.79 -2.70 -3.67
C LEU A 64 10.20 -2.26 -3.25
N ARG A 65 10.87 -3.09 -2.46
CA ARG A 65 12.28 -2.94 -2.13
C ARG A 65 13.06 -4.05 -2.79
N GLU A 66 13.90 -3.68 -3.76
CA GLU A 66 14.88 -4.61 -4.33
C GLU A 66 15.97 -4.89 -3.29
N MET A 67 16.22 -6.17 -3.05
CA MET A 67 17.18 -6.65 -2.05
C MET A 67 18.48 -7.14 -2.68
N HIS A 68 18.45 -7.55 -3.95
CA HIS A 68 19.63 -8.02 -4.66
C HIS A 68 19.56 -7.63 -6.14
N ILE A 69 20.34 -6.63 -6.52
CA ILE A 69 20.63 -6.32 -7.92
C ILE A 69 22.10 -5.94 -8.08
N HIS A 70 22.75 -6.50 -9.09
CA HIS A 70 24.08 -6.04 -9.53
C HIS A 70 23.89 -4.95 -10.57
N ILE A 71 23.68 -3.71 -10.10
CA ILE A 71 23.43 -2.55 -10.98
C ILE A 71 24.59 -2.36 -11.97
N ASP A 72 25.82 -2.58 -11.50
CA ASP A 72 27.03 -2.53 -12.30
C ASP A 72 27.00 -3.51 -13.47
N LYS A 73 26.46 -4.72 -13.29
CA LYS A 73 26.39 -5.74 -14.35
C LYS A 73 25.18 -5.59 -15.25
N THR A 74 24.05 -5.15 -14.68
CA THR A 74 22.79 -5.05 -15.41
C THR A 74 22.66 -3.75 -16.21
N TYR A 75 23.18 -2.63 -15.70
CA TYR A 75 23.01 -1.31 -16.32
C TYR A 75 24.29 -0.68 -16.83
N PHE A 76 25.44 -1.03 -16.24
CA PHE A 76 26.74 -0.43 -16.56
C PHE A 76 27.80 -1.44 -17.02
N GLY A 77 27.36 -2.67 -17.32
CA GLY A 77 28.22 -3.71 -17.84
C GLY A 77 28.51 -3.38 -19.29
N ASN A 78 29.56 -2.60 -19.54
CA ASN A 78 30.15 -2.57 -20.87
C ASN A 78 30.53 -4.02 -21.21
N GLY A 79 29.92 -4.55 -22.27
CA GLY A 79 30.39 -5.77 -22.91
C GLY A 79 31.82 -5.63 -23.41
#